data_AF-A0A959K580-F1
#
_entry.id   AF-A0A959K580-F1
#
_cell.length_a   1.000
_cell.length_b   1.000
_cell.length_c   1.000
_cell.angle_alpha   90.00
_cell.angle_beta   90.00
_cell.angle_gamma   90.00
#
_symmetry.space_group_name_H-M   'P 1'
#
loop_
_entity.id
_entity.type
_entity.pdbx_description
1 polymer ?
#
loop_
_entity_poly.entity_id
_entity_poly.type
_entity_poly.pdbx_seq_one_letter_code
_entity_poly.pdbx_strand_id
1 'polypeptide(L)'
;MINPKRLIGAMAIIGLFLQSGCLVIENKYETIAPGLWRGALTLEAGAPAVEADVLGEAIRTPEDEPVLMPFLFEVSYNDENQVQIEILNGEERIPVDRILFGRDPATAKDTFVFYFDVMDSYLHGVIKADIMDGEWVRANRDNYRIPFVAHFGESTRFPPAVTLPSVDFTGRWDAQFAAETNKPFSAVGIFDQNGNKLSGTFLTETGDYRYLAGDVTGNTLRLSAFDGSHAFLFDGKMQPDSTILGTYWSGHRYKVLWSAQRNDNARLHEPDSITVLNEGFETIDFTFPDATGKSVGLNDPEFAGHPKIVQILGTWCPNCRDETNFLVDYLKSHPDLDIKVIALAFESYSDDTKNQAIIKKYIEKMQIPYPVLLAGHYDYGEIAQKLPMLKKFVAFPTMIMLDKDNRVIRIHTGFSGPATPDYKAFATNFDHFIKELAKS
;
A
#
# COMPACT_ATOMS: atom_id res chain seq x y z
N MET A 1 34.49 83.08 22.03
CA MET A 1 34.37 82.72 23.45
C MET A 1 33.41 81.53 23.58
N ILE A 2 33.98 80.35 23.88
CA ILE A 2 33.50 79.23 24.74
C ILE A 2 31.99 79.27 25.08
N ASN A 3 31.15 78.22 24.86
CA ASN A 3 31.29 76.86 25.41
C ASN A 3 30.36 75.82 24.72
N PRO A 4 30.84 74.61 24.37
CA PRO A 4 30.03 73.48 23.93
C PRO A 4 29.76 72.54 25.12
N LYS A 5 28.54 72.51 25.65
CA LYS A 5 28.04 71.44 26.55
C LYS A 5 26.55 71.62 26.80
N ARG A 6 25.74 70.91 26.02
CA ARG A 6 24.45 70.28 26.38
C ARG A 6 23.90 69.52 25.17
N LEU A 7 24.74 68.60 24.70
CA LEU A 7 24.31 67.36 24.07
C LEU A 7 23.87 66.44 25.22
N ILE A 8 22.89 65.56 24.97
CA ILE A 8 22.27 64.60 25.91
C ILE A 8 21.00 65.14 26.56
N GLY A 9 19.85 64.69 26.05
CA GLY A 9 18.56 64.84 26.73
C GLY A 9 17.35 65.17 25.85
N ALA A 10 17.29 64.74 24.58
CA ALA A 10 16.08 64.88 23.76
C ALA A 10 15.94 63.80 22.67
N MET A 11 16.40 62.57 22.95
CA MET A 11 16.27 61.45 22.01
C MET A 11 16.11 60.12 22.75
N ALA A 12 15.08 60.05 23.58
CA ALA A 12 14.52 58.83 24.12
C ALA A 12 13.06 59.17 24.45
N ILE A 13 12.10 58.27 24.19
CA ILE A 13 10.64 58.50 24.17
C ILE A 13 10.08 58.84 22.77
N ILE A 14 10.61 58.21 21.72
CA ILE A 14 9.78 57.80 20.57
C ILE A 14 10.27 56.39 20.21
N GLY A 15 9.70 55.38 20.88
CA GLY A 15 10.13 54.00 20.65
C GLY A 15 9.64 53.07 21.73
N LEU A 16 8.31 52.99 21.93
CA LEU A 16 7.68 51.87 22.63
C LEU A 16 6.14 51.94 22.50
N PHE A 17 5.61 52.04 21.28
CA PHE A 17 4.14 52.00 21.06
C PHE A 17 3.74 51.34 19.74
N LEU A 18 4.50 50.34 19.27
CA LEU A 18 4.04 49.43 18.22
C LEU A 18 4.45 48.01 18.63
N GLN A 19 3.50 47.08 18.53
CA GLN A 19 3.59 45.64 18.77
C GLN A 19 3.18 45.12 20.16
N SER A 20 2.04 45.59 20.67
CA SER A 20 1.10 44.75 21.43
C SER A 20 0.01 44.22 20.50
N GLY A 21 0.40 43.75 19.31
CA GLY A 21 -0.49 42.92 18.51
C GLY A 21 -0.59 41.58 19.23
N CYS A 22 -1.67 41.34 19.97
CA CYS A 22 -2.03 39.97 20.34
C CYS A 22 -2.03 39.17 19.03
N LEU A 23 -1.12 38.21 18.91
CA LEU A 23 -1.24 37.14 17.94
C LEU A 23 -2.54 36.40 18.29
N VAL A 24 -3.63 36.80 17.64
CA VAL A 24 -4.86 36.01 17.64
C VAL A 24 -4.56 34.84 16.73
N ILE A 25 -4.29 33.68 17.32
CA ILE A 25 -4.30 32.42 16.58
C ILE A 25 -5.76 32.24 16.13
N GLU A 26 -6.05 32.60 14.87
CA GLU A 26 -7.41 32.62 14.30
C GLU A 26 -8.07 31.25 14.38
N ASN A 27 -7.29 30.17 14.31
CA ASN A 27 -7.78 28.81 14.42
C ASN A 27 -7.08 28.05 15.55
N LYS A 28 -7.79 27.87 16.68
CA LYS A 28 -7.38 26.90 17.71
C LYS A 28 -7.91 25.54 17.31
N TYR A 29 -7.02 24.69 16.82
CA TYR A 29 -7.34 23.28 16.63
C TYR A 29 -7.16 22.54 17.95
N GLU A 30 -8.07 21.62 18.26
CA GLU A 30 -8.10 20.99 19.59
C GLU A 30 -6.99 19.96 19.80
N THR A 31 -6.35 19.48 18.72
CA THR A 31 -5.40 18.35 18.78
C THR A 31 -4.11 18.59 18.00
N ILE A 32 -4.14 18.68 16.67
CA ILE A 32 -2.96 18.81 15.81
C ILE A 32 -3.17 19.83 14.69
N ALA A 33 -2.08 20.38 14.14
CA ALA A 33 -2.17 21.36 13.06
C ALA A 33 -2.71 20.71 11.76
N PRO A 34 -3.73 21.31 11.10
CA PRO A 34 -4.20 20.84 9.81
C PRO A 34 -3.26 21.27 8.68
N GLY A 35 -3.35 20.55 7.58
CA GLY A 35 -2.51 20.68 6.40
C GLY A 35 -1.58 19.49 6.23
N LEU A 36 -0.52 19.70 5.45
CA LEU A 36 0.38 18.63 5.06
C LEU A 36 1.39 18.32 6.16
N TRP A 37 1.58 17.02 6.36
CA TRP A 37 2.63 16.43 7.16
C TRP A 37 3.45 15.47 6.30
N ARG A 38 4.76 15.47 6.53
CA ARG A 38 5.66 14.48 5.95
C ARG A 38 6.03 13.47 6.99
N GLY A 39 5.50 12.26 6.85
CA GLY A 39 5.90 11.09 7.60
C GLY A 39 7.15 10.45 7.01
N ALA A 40 7.92 9.76 7.84
CA ALA A 40 9.03 8.93 7.42
C ALA A 40 9.13 7.70 8.31
N LEU A 41 9.36 6.54 7.69
CA LEU A 41 9.71 5.30 8.38
C LEU A 41 11.21 5.06 8.28
N THR A 42 11.84 4.72 9.39
CA THR A 42 13.27 4.38 9.43
C THR A 42 13.47 2.93 9.05
N LEU A 43 14.04 2.70 7.87
CA LEU A 43 14.41 1.39 7.38
C LEU A 43 15.83 1.03 7.83
N GLU A 44 16.02 -0.23 8.23
CA GLU A 44 17.32 -0.76 8.61
C GLU A 44 17.95 -1.50 7.43
N ALA A 45 19.21 -1.18 7.13
CA ALA A 45 19.95 -1.85 6.08
C ALA A 45 20.06 -3.36 6.33
N GLY A 46 19.47 -4.17 5.45
CA GLY A 46 19.96 -5.50 5.11
C GLY A 46 20.92 -5.39 3.92
N ALA A 47 22.07 -6.06 3.97
CA ALA A 47 23.04 -6.00 2.88
C ALA A 47 22.51 -6.71 1.61
N PRO A 48 22.47 -6.05 0.43
CA PRO A 48 22.53 -6.76 -0.84
C PRO A 48 23.94 -7.31 -1.01
N ALA A 49 24.10 -8.57 -1.41
CA ALA A 49 25.39 -9.26 -1.52
C ALA A 49 26.26 -8.82 -2.72
N VAL A 50 26.05 -7.62 -3.26
CA VAL A 50 26.65 -7.19 -4.54
C VAL A 50 27.81 -6.23 -4.31
N GLU A 51 28.88 -6.43 -5.08
CA GLU A 51 30.04 -5.53 -5.07
C GLU A 51 29.60 -4.09 -5.35
N ALA A 52 30.14 -3.21 -4.54
CA ALA A 52 29.64 -1.87 -4.39
C ALA A 52 29.94 -1.00 -5.64
N ASP A 53 30.79 -1.48 -6.55
CA ASP A 53 31.16 -0.87 -7.84
C ASP A 53 30.01 -0.89 -8.87
N VAL A 54 29.11 -1.87 -8.81
CA VAL A 54 27.96 -2.00 -9.73
C VAL A 54 26.90 -0.92 -9.48
N LEU A 55 26.66 -0.53 -8.22
CA LEU A 55 25.59 0.41 -7.84
C LEU A 55 25.96 1.89 -8.10
N GLY A 56 27.23 2.17 -8.35
CA GLY A 56 27.78 3.53 -8.40
C GLY A 56 27.73 4.24 -7.04
N GLU A 57 28.58 5.24 -6.84
CA GLU A 57 28.67 5.98 -5.56
C GLU A 57 27.37 6.73 -5.18
N ALA A 58 26.49 7.00 -6.15
CA ALA A 58 25.28 7.82 -5.96
C ALA A 58 24.05 7.07 -5.41
N ILE A 59 24.01 5.73 -5.46
CA ILE A 59 22.90 4.92 -4.93
C ILE A 59 23.25 4.35 -3.54
N ARG A 60 24.51 4.51 -3.10
CA ARG A 60 24.91 4.14 -1.75
C ARG A 60 24.40 5.19 -0.76
N THR A 61 23.47 4.81 0.10
CA THR A 61 23.37 5.44 1.42
C THR A 61 24.63 5.06 2.20
N PRO A 62 25.30 6.01 2.90
CA PRO A 62 26.38 5.69 3.82
C PRO A 62 25.94 4.56 4.74
N GLU A 63 26.79 3.56 4.98
CA GLU A 63 26.45 2.37 5.80
C GLU A 63 26.00 2.73 7.23
N ASP A 64 26.28 3.97 7.67
CA ASP A 64 26.00 4.48 9.00
C ASP A 64 24.76 5.42 9.10
N GLU A 65 24.11 5.79 7.99
CA GLU A 65 22.92 6.67 8.03
C GLU A 65 21.61 5.88 7.90
N PRO A 66 20.61 6.15 8.76
CA PRO A 66 19.30 5.52 8.65
C PRO A 66 18.62 5.88 7.33
N VAL A 67 18.10 4.87 6.63
CA VAL A 67 17.37 5.08 5.38
C VAL A 67 15.93 5.45 5.72
N LEU A 68 15.52 6.67 5.38
CA LEU A 68 14.16 7.13 5.60
C LEU A 68 13.29 6.85 4.36
N MET A 69 12.17 6.15 4.55
CA MET A 69 11.11 6.03 3.55
C MET A 69 10.04 7.09 3.83
N PRO A 70 9.99 8.19 3.06
CA PRO A 70 9.05 9.25 3.32
C PRO A 70 7.67 8.95 2.71
N PHE A 71 6.63 9.49 3.31
CA PHE A 71 5.30 9.58 2.75
C PHE A 71 4.61 10.87 3.20
N LEU A 72 3.54 11.26 2.54
CA LEU A 72 2.77 12.44 2.91
C LEU A 72 1.44 12.01 3.49
N PHE A 73 0.93 12.79 4.44
CA PHE A 73 -0.46 12.71 4.87
C PHE A 73 -1.01 14.10 5.09
N GLU A 74 -2.31 14.25 4.89
CA GLU A 74 -3.02 15.50 5.12
C GLU A 74 -3.91 15.37 6.35
N VAL A 75 -3.87 16.38 7.21
CA VAL A 75 -4.73 16.51 8.38
C VAL A 75 -5.78 17.55 8.06
N SER A 76 -7.05 17.18 8.16
CA SER A 76 -8.18 18.10 8.01
C SER A 76 -9.16 17.92 9.17
N TYR A 77 -10.16 18.79 9.24
CA TYR A 77 -11.21 18.76 10.25
C TYR A 77 -12.56 18.76 9.52
N ASN A 78 -13.48 17.90 9.95
CA ASN A 78 -14.85 17.90 9.43
C ASN A 78 -15.69 19.01 10.09
N ASP A 79 -16.95 19.14 9.67
CA ASP A 79 -17.89 20.15 10.19
C ASP A 79 -18.18 20.01 11.70
N GLU A 80 -17.93 18.82 12.27
CA GLU A 80 -18.05 18.53 13.70
C GLU A 80 -16.72 18.77 14.47
N ASN A 81 -15.72 19.37 13.82
CA ASN A 81 -14.38 19.61 14.36
C ASN A 81 -13.63 18.31 14.76
N GLN A 82 -13.97 17.18 14.13
CA GLN A 82 -13.24 15.93 14.29
C GLN A 82 -12.12 15.83 13.26
N VAL A 83 -10.96 15.38 13.71
CA VAL A 83 -9.78 15.18 12.86
C VAL A 83 -10.05 14.09 11.83
N GLN A 84 -9.69 14.38 10.58
CA GLN A 84 -9.59 13.43 9.48
C GLN A 84 -8.13 13.40 9.01
N ILE A 85 -7.61 12.20 8.73
CA ILE A 85 -6.25 12.02 8.22
C ILE A 85 -6.31 11.14 6.98
N GLU A 86 -5.68 11.59 5.91
CA GLU A 86 -5.53 10.82 4.67
C GLU A 86 -4.06 10.66 4.32
N ILE A 87 -3.61 9.42 4.10
CA ILE A 87 -2.30 9.15 3.51
C ILE A 87 -2.36 9.48 2.02
N LEU A 88 -1.34 10.16 1.51
CA LEU A 88 -1.27 10.59 0.12
C LEU A 88 -0.21 9.76 -0.60
N ASN A 89 -0.62 9.02 -1.63
CA ASN A 89 0.25 8.24 -2.51
C ASN A 89 -0.03 8.65 -3.96
N GLY A 90 0.59 9.75 -4.40
CA GLY A 90 0.27 10.34 -5.70
C GLY A 90 -1.19 10.79 -5.74
N GLU A 91 -1.97 10.18 -6.63
CA GLU A 91 -3.41 10.41 -6.76
C GLU A 91 -4.24 9.66 -5.71
N GLU A 92 -3.69 8.61 -5.08
CA GLU A 92 -4.40 7.85 -4.06
C GLU A 92 -4.50 8.64 -2.74
N ARG A 93 -5.67 8.56 -2.13
CA ARG A 93 -6.00 9.07 -0.79
C ARG A 93 -6.49 7.90 0.03
N ILE A 94 -5.80 7.58 1.12
CA ILE A 94 -6.16 6.48 2.01
C ILE A 94 -6.59 7.05 3.36
N PRO A 95 -7.87 6.98 3.73
CA PRO A 95 -8.32 7.47 5.02
C PRO A 95 -7.76 6.61 6.16
N VAL A 96 -7.38 7.26 7.25
CA VAL A 96 -7.11 6.61 8.53
C VAL A 96 -8.44 6.27 9.18
N ASP A 97 -8.69 4.99 9.45
CA ASP A 97 -9.99 4.49 9.91
C ASP A 97 -10.41 5.02 11.28
N ARG A 98 -9.45 5.14 12.20
CA ARG A 98 -9.70 5.56 13.58
C ARG A 98 -8.50 6.31 14.12
N ILE A 99 -8.77 7.49 14.64
CA ILE A 99 -7.78 8.44 15.14
C ILE A 99 -8.04 8.66 16.62
N LEU A 100 -7.07 8.32 17.46
CA LEU A 100 -7.14 8.54 18.90
C LEU A 100 -6.06 9.52 19.31
N PHE A 101 -6.44 10.52 20.10
CA PHE A 101 -5.50 11.38 20.83
C PHE A 101 -5.64 11.11 22.33
N GLY A 102 -4.54 11.29 23.05
CA GLY A 102 -4.52 11.09 24.49
C GLY A 102 -3.37 11.84 25.13
N ARG A 103 -3.15 11.53 26.41
CA ARG A 103 -2.02 12.02 27.18
C ARG A 103 -1.46 10.90 28.02
N ASP A 104 -0.16 10.68 27.92
CA ASP A 104 0.54 9.72 28.76
C ASP A 104 0.57 10.24 30.21
N PRO A 105 -0.04 9.55 31.18
CA PRO A 105 -0.08 10.02 32.57
C PRO A 105 1.30 10.02 33.25
N ALA A 106 2.26 9.22 32.77
CA ALA A 106 3.60 9.13 33.35
C ALA A 106 4.52 10.24 32.83
N THR A 107 4.45 10.56 31.54
CA THR A 107 5.33 11.56 30.90
C THR A 107 4.66 12.91 30.66
N ALA A 108 3.34 12.99 30.86
CA ALA A 108 2.49 14.15 30.58
C ALA A 108 2.53 14.62 29.12
N LYS A 109 3.05 13.81 28.20
CA LYS A 109 3.14 14.08 26.76
C LYS A 109 1.82 13.72 26.07
N ASP A 110 1.46 14.50 25.07
CA ASP A 110 0.33 14.19 24.20
C ASP A 110 0.68 12.99 23.31
N THR A 111 -0.28 12.10 23.12
CA THR A 111 -0.12 10.84 22.38
C THR A 111 -1.11 10.75 21.24
N PHE A 112 -0.76 9.97 20.22
CA PHE A 112 -1.66 9.63 19.12
C PHE A 112 -1.64 8.13 18.82
N VAL A 113 -2.74 7.64 18.25
CA VAL A 113 -2.81 6.36 17.55
C VAL A 113 -3.67 6.51 16.29
N PHE A 114 -3.10 6.18 15.14
CA PHE A 114 -3.76 6.19 13.83
C PHE A 114 -3.90 4.75 13.35
N TYR A 115 -5.12 4.22 13.32
CA TYR A 115 -5.39 2.84 12.94
C TYR A 115 -5.70 2.71 11.45
N PHE A 116 -5.09 1.70 10.82
CA PHE A 116 -5.46 1.17 9.51
C PHE A 116 -6.19 -0.15 9.77
N ASP A 117 -7.48 -0.03 10.08
CA ASP A 117 -8.28 -1.09 10.69
C ASP A 117 -8.39 -2.33 9.82
N VAL A 118 -8.44 -2.14 8.49
CA VAL A 118 -8.49 -3.21 7.49
C VAL A 118 -7.13 -3.91 7.33
N MET A 119 -6.02 -3.17 7.50
CA MET A 119 -4.66 -3.70 7.35
C MET A 119 -4.08 -4.29 8.64
N ASP A 120 -4.84 -4.16 9.74
CA ASP A 120 -4.46 -4.59 11.09
C ASP A 120 -3.10 -4.03 11.53
N SER A 121 -2.96 -2.72 11.31
CA SER A 121 -1.77 -1.95 11.65
C SER A 121 -2.14 -0.58 12.21
N TYR A 122 -1.18 0.08 12.85
CA TYR A 122 -1.36 1.43 13.36
C TYR A 122 -0.04 2.18 13.49
N LEU A 123 -0.09 3.51 13.35
CA LEU A 123 0.96 4.41 13.81
C LEU A 123 0.62 4.86 15.22
N HIS A 124 1.60 4.89 16.12
CA HIS A 124 1.39 5.46 17.45
C HIS A 124 2.65 6.16 17.96
N GLY A 125 2.48 7.12 18.86
CA GLY A 125 3.61 7.84 19.40
C GLY A 125 3.21 9.03 20.25
N VAL A 126 4.14 9.95 20.37
CA VAL A 126 3.99 11.22 21.08
C VAL A 126 4.00 12.39 20.10
N ILE A 127 3.29 13.44 20.46
CA ILE A 127 3.26 14.71 19.73
C ILE A 127 4.09 15.73 20.51
N LYS A 128 4.98 16.43 19.82
CA LYS A 128 5.79 17.52 20.36
C LYS A 128 5.74 18.68 19.38
N ALA A 129 4.81 19.61 19.60
CA ALA A 129 4.55 20.73 18.70
C ALA A 129 4.29 20.29 17.25
N ASP A 130 5.22 20.55 16.34
CA ASP A 130 5.18 20.25 14.90
C ASP A 130 5.79 18.88 14.54
N ILE A 131 6.10 18.05 15.54
CA ILE A 131 6.74 16.74 15.36
C ILE A 131 5.88 15.63 15.98
N MET A 132 5.68 14.55 15.22
CA MET A 132 5.23 13.26 15.72
C MET A 132 6.41 12.28 15.78
N ASP A 133 6.54 11.54 16.86
CA ASP A 133 7.67 10.65 17.12
C ASP A 133 7.12 9.34 17.73
N GLY A 134 7.36 8.21 17.06
CA GLY A 134 6.68 6.97 17.39
C GLY A 134 7.11 5.78 16.53
N GLU A 135 6.16 4.85 16.33
CA GLU A 135 6.37 3.63 15.55
C GLU A 135 5.14 3.29 14.70
N TRP A 136 5.38 2.66 13.55
CA TRP A 136 4.38 1.88 12.83
C TRP A 136 4.43 0.43 13.30
N VAL A 137 3.29 -0.11 13.72
CA VAL A 137 3.16 -1.48 14.21
C VAL A 137 2.21 -2.26 13.31
N ARG A 138 2.62 -3.46 12.92
CA ARG A 138 1.75 -4.45 12.25
C ARG A 138 1.33 -5.51 13.25
N ALA A 139 0.09 -5.46 13.72
CA ALA A 139 -0.41 -6.37 14.75
C ALA A 139 -0.52 -7.81 14.25
N ASN A 140 -0.65 -7.99 12.93
CA ASN A 140 -0.68 -9.27 12.24
C ASN A 140 0.69 -9.95 12.04
N ARG A 141 1.76 -9.37 12.58
CA ARG A 141 3.11 -9.93 12.53
C ARG A 141 3.75 -9.91 13.90
N ASP A 142 4.51 -10.95 14.20
CA ASP A 142 5.20 -11.04 15.49
C ASP A 142 6.24 -9.94 15.64
N ASN A 143 6.10 -9.14 16.71
CA ASN A 143 7.04 -8.09 17.12
C ASN A 143 7.41 -7.08 16.00
N TYR A 144 6.56 -6.90 15.00
CA TYR A 144 6.87 -6.06 13.83
C TYR A 144 6.59 -4.58 14.10
N ARG A 145 7.66 -3.79 14.16
CA ARG A 145 7.64 -2.35 14.41
C ARG A 145 8.67 -1.65 13.55
N ILE A 146 8.33 -0.48 13.03
CA ILE A 146 9.25 0.39 12.29
C ILE A 146 9.21 1.78 12.93
N PRO A 147 10.35 2.40 13.32
CA PRO A 147 10.35 3.75 13.83
C PRO A 147 9.72 4.74 12.84
N PHE A 148 8.94 5.67 13.36
CA PHE A 148 8.18 6.66 12.61
C PHE A 148 8.45 8.07 13.15
N VAL A 149 8.66 9.01 12.24
CA VAL A 149 8.68 10.44 12.55
C VAL A 149 7.82 11.18 11.54
N ALA A 150 7.15 12.26 11.95
CA ALA A 150 6.51 13.17 11.02
C ALA A 150 6.72 14.63 11.40
N HIS A 151 6.82 15.48 10.37
CA HIS A 151 7.00 16.92 10.50
C HIS A 151 5.86 17.67 9.81
N PHE A 152 5.29 18.65 10.51
CA PHE A 152 4.27 19.54 9.96
C PHE A 152 4.86 20.56 8.99
N GLY A 153 4.11 20.90 7.94
CA GLY A 153 4.47 21.95 6.99
C GLY A 153 5.48 21.53 5.92
N GLU A 154 5.99 20.30 5.99
CA GLU A 154 6.82 19.71 4.94
C GLU A 154 5.94 19.12 3.83
N SER A 155 5.82 19.85 2.71
CA SER A 155 5.00 19.43 1.56
C SER A 155 5.75 18.60 0.53
N THR A 156 7.07 18.47 0.66
CA THR A 156 7.91 17.70 -0.27
C THR A 156 8.19 16.30 0.27
N ARG A 157 7.89 15.27 -0.52
CA ARG A 157 8.14 13.86 -0.15
C ARG A 157 9.63 13.59 0.02
N PHE A 158 10.43 13.93 -0.98
CA PHE A 158 11.89 13.89 -0.94
C PHE A 158 12.47 15.31 -0.83
N PRO A 159 13.71 15.46 -0.34
CA PRO A 159 14.39 16.76 -0.38
C PRO A 159 14.34 17.38 -1.78
N PRO A 160 14.17 18.70 -1.91
CA PRO A 160 14.05 19.36 -3.21
C PRO A 160 15.18 19.00 -4.16
N ALA A 161 14.83 18.74 -5.43
CA ALA A 161 15.80 18.44 -6.46
C ALA A 161 16.83 19.57 -6.58
N VAL A 162 18.10 19.26 -6.35
CA VAL A 162 19.21 20.22 -6.51
C VAL A 162 19.54 20.41 -8.00
N THR A 163 19.19 19.43 -8.83
CA THR A 163 19.46 19.39 -10.27
C THR A 163 18.17 19.07 -11.03
N LEU A 164 17.90 19.80 -12.10
CA LEU A 164 16.77 19.50 -12.98
C LEU A 164 16.92 18.11 -13.62
N PRO A 165 15.81 17.42 -13.93
CA PRO A 165 15.85 16.17 -14.68
C PRO A 165 16.66 16.32 -15.98
N SER A 166 17.58 15.38 -16.21
CA SER A 166 18.40 15.28 -17.43
C SER A 166 17.96 14.11 -18.32
N VAL A 167 17.04 13.28 -17.84
CA VAL A 167 16.44 12.15 -18.54
C VAL A 167 14.94 12.11 -18.26
N ASP A 168 14.21 11.37 -19.09
CA ASP A 168 12.79 11.10 -18.92
C ASP A 168 12.57 9.61 -18.63
N PHE A 169 11.94 9.33 -17.49
CA PHE A 169 11.60 7.99 -17.03
C PHE A 169 10.22 7.52 -17.50
N THR A 170 9.38 8.40 -18.07
CA THR A 170 8.03 8.08 -18.55
C THR A 170 8.04 6.86 -19.47
N GLY A 171 7.11 5.93 -19.30
CA GLY A 171 6.89 4.79 -20.19
C GLY A 171 6.87 3.45 -19.47
N ARG A 172 6.93 2.38 -20.27
CA ARG A 172 6.88 0.98 -19.81
C ARG A 172 8.28 0.36 -19.82
N TRP A 173 8.59 -0.36 -18.75
CA TRP A 173 9.91 -0.88 -18.44
C TRP A 173 9.83 -2.37 -18.08
N ASP A 174 10.61 -3.18 -18.79
CA ASP A 174 10.84 -4.58 -18.44
C ASP A 174 11.84 -4.63 -17.27
N ALA A 175 11.37 -5.00 -16.09
CA ALA A 175 12.12 -4.90 -14.85
C ALA A 175 12.42 -6.28 -14.25
N GLN A 176 13.61 -6.41 -13.70
CA GLN A 176 14.07 -7.62 -13.01
C GLN A 176 14.48 -7.27 -11.60
N PHE A 177 13.89 -7.94 -10.62
CA PHE A 177 14.18 -7.77 -9.19
C PHE A 177 14.96 -8.94 -8.65
N ALA A 178 15.73 -8.67 -7.59
CA ALA A 178 16.42 -9.66 -6.78
C ALA A 178 17.32 -10.61 -7.59
N ALA A 179 17.89 -10.11 -8.70
CA ALA A 179 18.79 -10.85 -9.59
C ALA A 179 20.06 -11.32 -8.88
N GLU A 180 20.43 -10.65 -7.80
CA GLU A 180 21.53 -11.00 -6.91
C GLU A 180 21.20 -12.12 -5.91
N THR A 181 19.94 -12.57 -5.88
CA THR A 181 19.46 -13.60 -4.95
C THR A 181 19.14 -14.90 -5.69
N ASN A 182 18.76 -15.95 -4.96
CA ASN A 182 18.29 -17.21 -5.54
C ASN A 182 16.80 -17.18 -5.95
N LYS A 183 16.11 -16.05 -5.81
CA LYS A 183 14.69 -15.87 -6.12
C LYS A 183 14.44 -14.60 -6.95
N PRO A 184 15.04 -14.49 -8.14
CA PRO A 184 14.74 -13.39 -9.05
C PRO A 184 13.27 -13.44 -9.49
N PHE A 185 12.64 -12.28 -9.67
CA PHE A 185 11.29 -12.18 -10.23
C PHE A 185 11.17 -11.00 -11.18
N SER A 186 10.39 -11.20 -12.24
CA SER A 186 10.15 -10.17 -13.26
C SER A 186 8.98 -9.27 -12.86
N ALA A 187 9.05 -8.03 -13.31
CA ALA A 187 8.02 -7.03 -13.10
C ALA A 187 7.94 -6.11 -14.32
N VAL A 188 6.85 -5.37 -14.46
CA VAL A 188 6.72 -4.32 -15.47
C VAL A 188 6.54 -2.98 -14.78
N GLY A 189 7.55 -2.11 -14.88
CA GLY A 189 7.47 -0.74 -14.40
C GLY A 189 6.67 0.14 -15.35
N ILE A 190 5.75 0.93 -14.82
CA ILE A 190 5.01 1.93 -15.59
C ILE A 190 5.16 3.26 -14.87
N PHE A 191 5.81 4.21 -15.54
CA PHE A 191 6.10 5.52 -14.96
C PHE A 191 5.52 6.64 -15.81
N ASP A 192 5.11 7.72 -15.14
CA ASP A 192 4.69 8.98 -15.73
C ASP A 192 5.45 10.12 -15.04
N GLN A 193 6.18 10.91 -15.82
CA GLN A 193 7.01 12.00 -15.33
C GLN A 193 6.46 13.36 -15.80
N ASN A 194 6.23 14.26 -14.85
CA ASN A 194 5.90 15.65 -15.11
C ASN A 194 6.93 16.57 -14.46
N GLY A 195 7.87 17.08 -15.27
CA GLY A 195 9.00 17.84 -14.76
C GLY A 195 9.82 16.99 -13.80
N ASN A 196 9.95 17.43 -12.55
CA ASN A 196 10.65 16.71 -11.49
C ASN A 196 9.75 15.73 -10.72
N LYS A 197 8.44 15.66 -10.98
CA LYS A 197 7.53 14.72 -10.32
C LYS A 197 7.45 13.43 -11.09
N LEU A 198 7.44 12.32 -10.36
CA LEU A 198 7.29 10.98 -10.90
C LEU A 198 6.17 10.25 -10.17
N SER A 199 5.32 9.62 -10.93
CA SER A 199 4.36 8.63 -10.44
C SER A 199 4.53 7.32 -11.20
N GLY A 200 4.07 6.23 -10.61
CA GLY A 200 4.02 4.97 -11.32
C GLY A 200 3.73 3.77 -10.43
N THR A 201 3.97 2.60 -10.97
CA THR A 201 3.80 1.32 -10.29
C THR A 201 4.70 0.26 -10.93
N PHE A 202 4.82 -0.88 -10.27
CA PHE A 202 5.34 -2.11 -10.87
C PHE A 202 4.25 -3.17 -10.84
N LEU A 203 3.95 -3.74 -12.01
CA LEU A 203 3.14 -4.95 -12.10
C LEU A 203 4.03 -6.15 -11.84
N THR A 204 3.53 -7.12 -11.09
CA THR A 204 4.12 -8.42 -10.81
C THR A 204 3.08 -9.51 -11.09
N GLU A 205 3.49 -10.79 -11.09
CA GLU A 205 2.56 -11.90 -11.33
C GLU A 205 1.43 -12.01 -10.30
N THR A 206 1.56 -11.36 -9.13
CA THR A 206 0.60 -11.43 -8.03
C THR A 206 -0.27 -10.17 -7.91
N GLY A 207 0.03 -9.12 -8.67
CA GLY A 207 -0.64 -7.82 -8.63
C GLY A 207 0.35 -6.69 -8.79
N ASP A 208 0.06 -5.50 -8.26
CA ASP A 208 0.91 -4.33 -8.46
C ASP A 208 1.38 -3.68 -7.14
N TYR A 209 2.31 -2.72 -7.26
CA TYR A 209 2.88 -1.97 -6.13
C TYR A 209 2.15 -0.65 -5.83
N ARG A 210 0.88 -0.55 -6.27
CA ARG A 210 -0.02 0.58 -6.06
C ARG A 210 0.53 1.90 -6.60
N TYR A 211 0.06 3.01 -6.06
CA TYR A 211 0.39 4.37 -6.49
C TYR A 211 1.72 4.83 -5.89
N LEU A 212 2.84 4.52 -6.56
CA LEU A 212 4.14 5.05 -6.18
C LEU A 212 4.24 6.53 -6.56
N ALA A 213 4.79 7.33 -5.66
CA ALA A 213 4.99 8.76 -5.90
C ALA A 213 6.39 9.22 -5.47
N GLY A 214 6.93 10.18 -6.19
CA GLY A 214 8.25 10.73 -5.87
C GLY A 214 8.76 11.73 -6.88
N ASP A 215 10.07 11.74 -7.04
CA ASP A 215 10.79 12.83 -7.69
C ASP A 215 11.95 12.32 -8.57
N VAL A 216 12.27 13.11 -9.60
CA VAL A 216 13.43 12.93 -10.49
C VAL A 216 14.42 14.07 -10.25
N THR A 217 15.70 13.72 -10.11
CA THR A 217 16.80 14.68 -9.96
C THR A 217 17.95 14.27 -10.88
N GLY A 218 18.26 15.09 -11.89
CA GLY A 218 19.23 14.69 -12.92
C GLY A 218 18.83 13.39 -13.61
N ASN A 219 19.61 12.34 -13.43
CA ASN A 219 19.35 11.00 -13.99
C ASN A 219 18.97 9.96 -12.94
N THR A 220 18.52 10.39 -11.75
CA THR A 220 18.01 9.49 -10.71
C THR A 220 16.52 9.70 -10.46
N LEU A 221 15.85 8.62 -10.08
CA LEU A 221 14.48 8.62 -9.58
C LEU A 221 14.46 8.13 -8.14
N ARG A 222 13.49 8.63 -7.37
CA ARG A 222 13.08 8.04 -6.09
C ARG A 222 11.57 7.96 -6.06
N LEU A 223 11.04 6.84 -5.57
CA LEU A 223 9.60 6.61 -5.40
C LEU A 223 9.35 5.97 -4.04
N SER A 224 8.23 6.31 -3.41
CA SER A 224 7.78 5.63 -2.19
C SER A 224 6.27 5.51 -2.11
N ALA A 225 5.82 4.57 -1.29
CA ALA A 225 4.42 4.41 -0.92
C ALA A 225 4.29 3.87 0.50
N PHE A 226 3.29 4.37 1.21
CA PHE A 226 2.85 3.84 2.50
C PHE A 226 1.32 3.70 2.47
N ASP A 227 0.79 2.52 2.74
CA ASP A 227 -0.66 2.26 2.64
C ASP A 227 -1.25 1.62 3.91
N GLY A 228 -0.46 1.58 4.99
CA GLY A 228 -0.81 0.87 6.23
C GLY A 228 -0.54 -0.63 6.20
N SER A 229 -0.20 -1.24 5.07
CA SER A 229 0.26 -2.64 4.97
C SER A 229 1.69 -2.75 4.44
N HIS A 230 2.03 -1.88 3.50
CA HIS A 230 3.30 -1.76 2.82
C HIS A 230 4.02 -0.45 3.17
N ALA A 231 5.33 -0.54 3.06
CA ALA A 231 6.27 0.56 3.20
C ALA A 231 7.33 0.35 2.11
N PHE A 232 7.15 1.00 0.96
CA PHE A 232 8.00 0.81 -0.21
C PHE A 232 8.91 2.01 -0.44
N LEU A 233 10.18 1.75 -0.76
CA LEU A 233 11.12 2.76 -1.24
C LEU A 233 11.88 2.20 -2.44
N PHE A 234 11.85 2.93 -3.55
CA PHE A 234 12.63 2.64 -4.74
C PHE A 234 13.59 3.79 -5.00
N ASP A 235 14.85 3.43 -5.21
CA ASP A 235 15.86 4.30 -5.78
C ASP A 235 16.24 3.75 -7.15
N GLY A 236 16.50 4.61 -8.12
CA GLY A 236 16.95 4.20 -9.45
C GLY A 236 17.83 5.25 -10.10
N LYS A 237 18.77 4.81 -10.94
CA LYS A 237 19.64 5.68 -11.74
C LYS A 237 19.71 5.17 -13.17
N MET A 238 19.47 6.08 -14.12
CA MET A 238 19.67 5.82 -15.53
C MET A 238 21.17 5.68 -15.83
N GLN A 239 21.54 4.56 -16.42
CA GLN A 239 22.89 4.27 -16.88
C GLN A 239 23.12 4.81 -18.30
N PRO A 240 24.39 4.93 -18.75
CA PRO A 240 24.70 5.39 -20.11
C PRO A 240 24.09 4.54 -21.24
N ASP A 241 23.82 3.26 -20.98
CA ASP A 241 23.17 2.33 -21.92
C ASP A 241 21.63 2.39 -21.87
N SER A 242 21.07 3.39 -21.17
CA SER A 242 19.63 3.60 -20.97
C SER A 242 18.93 2.49 -20.19
N THR A 243 19.67 1.66 -19.45
CA THR A 243 19.10 0.82 -18.39
C THR A 243 18.91 1.63 -17.11
N ILE A 244 17.96 1.23 -16.28
CA ILE A 244 17.85 1.70 -14.90
C ILE A 244 18.47 0.64 -14.01
N LEU A 245 19.29 1.07 -13.05
CA LEU A 245 19.73 0.24 -11.94
C LEU A 245 19.33 0.91 -10.63
N GLY A 246 18.84 0.13 -9.67
CA GLY A 246 18.24 0.67 -8.47
C GLY A 246 18.21 -0.28 -7.28
N THR A 247 17.72 0.23 -6.16
CA THR A 247 17.40 -0.56 -4.97
C THR A 247 15.92 -0.47 -4.66
N TYR A 248 15.38 -1.57 -4.12
CA TYR A 248 14.00 -1.67 -3.67
C TYR A 248 13.98 -2.13 -2.23
N TRP A 249 13.26 -1.38 -1.40
CA TRP A 249 13.00 -1.70 -0.01
C TRP A 249 11.53 -1.99 0.22
N SER A 250 11.26 -2.99 1.05
CA SER A 250 9.92 -3.34 1.50
C SER A 250 9.88 -3.57 3.02
N GLY A 251 9.25 -2.67 3.75
CA GLY A 251 9.18 -2.74 5.20
C GLY A 251 10.55 -2.55 5.87
N HIS A 252 10.72 -3.09 7.07
CA HIS A 252 11.84 -2.75 7.95
C HIS A 252 13.23 -3.04 7.39
N ARG A 253 13.42 -4.20 6.74
CA ARG A 253 14.76 -4.74 6.42
C ARG A 253 14.92 -5.34 5.03
N TYR A 254 13.82 -5.67 4.34
CA TYR A 254 13.93 -6.31 3.04
C TYR A 254 14.46 -5.29 2.04
N LYS A 255 15.57 -5.63 1.40
CA LYS A 255 16.24 -4.82 0.39
C LYS A 255 16.78 -5.74 -0.71
N VAL A 256 16.51 -5.39 -1.95
CA VAL A 256 17.05 -6.06 -3.14
C VAL A 256 17.43 -5.05 -4.22
N LEU A 257 18.19 -5.50 -5.21
CA LEU A 257 18.43 -4.74 -6.41
C LEU A 257 17.30 -4.92 -7.42
N TRP A 258 17.14 -3.93 -8.27
CA TRP A 258 16.34 -4.06 -9.47
C TRP A 258 17.03 -3.37 -10.64
N SER A 259 16.82 -3.92 -11.84
CA SER A 259 17.20 -3.29 -13.09
C SER A 259 15.99 -3.21 -14.01
N ALA A 260 16.01 -2.28 -14.96
CA ALA A 260 14.97 -2.23 -15.97
C ALA A 260 15.44 -1.68 -17.31
N GLN A 261 14.86 -2.20 -18.39
CA GLN A 261 15.06 -1.73 -19.76
C GLN A 261 13.74 -1.21 -20.31
N ARG A 262 13.76 -0.08 -21.00
CA ARG A 262 12.58 0.46 -21.68
C ARG A 262 12.05 -0.54 -22.70
N ASN A 263 10.78 -0.90 -22.59
CA ASN A 263 10.11 -1.85 -23.48
C ASN A 263 8.59 -1.64 -23.45
N ASP A 264 8.06 -1.01 -24.50
CA ASP A 264 6.63 -0.71 -24.63
C ASP A 264 5.76 -1.96 -24.74
N ASN A 265 6.36 -3.12 -25.03
CA ASN A 265 5.69 -4.43 -25.14
C ASN A 265 5.95 -5.34 -23.94
N ALA A 266 6.58 -4.83 -22.87
CA ALA A 266 6.83 -5.60 -21.66
C ALA A 266 5.51 -6.10 -21.06
N ARG A 267 5.46 -7.40 -20.81
CA ARG A 267 4.26 -8.08 -20.30
C ARG A 267 4.68 -9.24 -19.41
N LEU A 268 3.84 -9.52 -18.43
CA LEU A 268 3.96 -10.68 -17.56
C LEU A 268 3.29 -11.90 -18.20
N HIS A 269 3.38 -13.05 -17.53
CA HIS A 269 2.56 -14.20 -17.91
C HIS A 269 1.07 -13.85 -17.84
N GLU A 270 0.29 -14.46 -18.73
CA GLU A 270 -1.16 -14.32 -18.69
C GLU A 270 -1.69 -14.86 -17.35
N PRO A 271 -2.43 -14.06 -16.55
CA PRO A 271 -2.94 -14.45 -15.24
C PRO A 271 -3.70 -15.77 -15.22
N ASP A 272 -4.32 -16.12 -16.35
CA ASP A 272 -5.14 -17.32 -16.50
C ASP A 272 -4.32 -18.62 -16.70
N SER A 273 -3.01 -18.49 -16.88
CA SER A 273 -2.10 -19.60 -17.15
C SER A 273 -1.22 -20.00 -15.97
N ILE A 274 -1.25 -19.22 -14.89
CA ILE A 274 -0.29 -19.34 -13.78
C ILE A 274 -0.71 -20.47 -12.83
N THR A 275 -1.89 -20.36 -12.23
CA THR A 275 -2.49 -21.41 -11.40
C THR A 275 -3.43 -22.26 -12.25
N VAL A 276 -3.27 -23.58 -12.19
CA VAL A 276 -4.10 -24.54 -12.96
C VAL A 276 -4.58 -25.68 -12.07
N LEU A 277 -5.49 -26.52 -12.55
CA LEU A 277 -5.86 -27.73 -11.83
C LEU A 277 -4.79 -28.82 -11.91
N ASN A 278 -4.74 -29.68 -10.90
CA ASN A 278 -4.02 -30.95 -10.95
C ASN A 278 -4.68 -31.90 -11.97
N GLU A 279 -3.88 -32.79 -12.55
CA GLU A 279 -4.38 -33.77 -13.51
C GLU A 279 -5.46 -34.66 -12.88
N GLY A 280 -6.56 -34.88 -13.61
CA GLY A 280 -7.72 -35.64 -13.13
C GLY A 280 -8.78 -34.83 -12.38
N PHE A 281 -8.53 -33.54 -12.10
CA PHE A 281 -9.55 -32.63 -11.56
C PHE A 281 -10.20 -31.83 -12.68
N GLU A 282 -11.53 -31.78 -12.65
CA GLU A 282 -12.34 -30.86 -13.48
C GLU A 282 -13.18 -29.91 -12.63
N THR A 283 -13.41 -30.26 -11.36
CA THR A 283 -14.22 -29.52 -10.40
C THR A 283 -13.40 -29.19 -9.15
N ILE A 284 -13.94 -28.29 -8.32
CA ILE A 284 -13.44 -28.04 -6.98
C ILE A 284 -14.52 -28.36 -5.94
N ASP A 285 -14.11 -28.68 -4.72
CA ASP A 285 -15.01 -28.90 -3.58
C ASP A 285 -14.31 -28.50 -2.30
N PHE A 286 -15.06 -27.92 -1.37
CA PHE A 286 -14.57 -27.52 -0.07
C PHE A 286 -15.73 -27.28 0.91
N THR A 287 -15.39 -27.29 2.21
CA THR A 287 -16.28 -26.86 3.29
C THR A 287 -15.43 -26.25 4.39
N PHE A 288 -15.72 -25.00 4.76
CA PHE A 288 -14.98 -24.24 5.76
C PHE A 288 -15.91 -23.44 6.66
N PRO A 289 -15.49 -23.10 7.90
CA PRO A 289 -16.27 -22.22 8.75
C PRO A 289 -16.29 -20.78 8.23
N ASP A 290 -17.44 -20.11 8.32
CA ASP A 290 -17.55 -18.67 8.12
C ASP A 290 -17.03 -17.88 9.33
N ALA A 291 -17.14 -16.55 9.28
CA ALA A 291 -16.73 -15.64 10.36
C ALA A 291 -17.48 -15.85 11.69
N THR A 292 -18.54 -16.64 11.72
CA THR A 292 -19.30 -17.02 12.93
C THR A 292 -19.00 -18.45 13.39
N GLY A 293 -18.19 -19.19 12.65
CA GLY A 293 -17.90 -20.61 12.90
C GLY A 293 -18.90 -21.57 12.26
N LYS A 294 -19.89 -21.09 11.50
CA LYS A 294 -20.84 -21.96 10.79
C LYS A 294 -20.16 -22.55 9.56
N SER A 295 -20.19 -23.86 9.42
CA SER A 295 -19.69 -24.53 8.20
C SER A 295 -20.53 -24.16 6.98
N VAL A 296 -19.85 -23.76 5.92
CA VAL A 296 -20.42 -23.46 4.61
C VAL A 296 -19.60 -24.20 3.55
N GLY A 297 -20.29 -24.89 2.65
CA GLY A 297 -19.69 -25.68 1.58
C GLY A 297 -20.11 -25.20 0.20
N LEU A 298 -19.27 -25.48 -0.81
CA LEU A 298 -19.55 -25.11 -2.20
C LEU A 298 -20.80 -25.83 -2.75
N ASN A 299 -21.14 -26.99 -2.18
CA ASN A 299 -22.29 -27.80 -2.56
C ASN A 299 -23.57 -27.47 -1.74
N ASP A 300 -23.54 -26.46 -0.87
CA ASP A 300 -24.72 -26.06 -0.11
C ASP A 300 -25.85 -25.57 -1.05
N PRO A 301 -27.13 -25.73 -0.67
CA PRO A 301 -28.27 -25.39 -1.53
C PRO A 301 -28.30 -23.96 -2.07
N GLU A 302 -27.65 -23.01 -1.38
CA GLU A 302 -27.53 -21.61 -1.81
C GLU A 302 -26.65 -21.43 -3.07
N PHE A 303 -25.71 -22.34 -3.29
CA PHE A 303 -24.76 -22.29 -4.41
C PHE A 303 -25.12 -23.30 -5.51
N ALA A 304 -25.83 -24.38 -5.17
CA ALA A 304 -26.18 -25.42 -6.12
C ALA A 304 -26.91 -24.88 -7.37
N GLY A 305 -26.48 -25.30 -8.57
CA GLY A 305 -27.13 -24.91 -9.83
C GLY A 305 -26.83 -23.50 -10.34
N HIS A 306 -25.98 -22.73 -9.64
CA HIS A 306 -25.55 -21.40 -10.07
C HIS A 306 -24.10 -21.41 -10.51
N PRO A 307 -23.71 -20.64 -11.55
CA PRO A 307 -22.31 -20.31 -11.79
C PRO A 307 -21.70 -19.54 -10.60
N LYS A 308 -20.39 -19.67 -10.40
CA LYS A 308 -19.74 -19.20 -9.16
C LYS A 308 -18.39 -18.54 -9.41
N ILE A 309 -18.04 -17.60 -8.54
CA ILE A 309 -16.68 -17.09 -8.38
C ILE A 309 -16.22 -17.47 -6.98
N VAL A 310 -15.13 -18.24 -6.90
CA VAL A 310 -14.43 -18.54 -5.65
C VAL A 310 -13.23 -17.61 -5.55
N GLN A 311 -13.27 -16.68 -4.60
CA GLN A 311 -12.19 -15.71 -4.34
C GLN A 311 -11.24 -16.26 -3.27
N ILE A 312 -9.99 -16.54 -3.59
CA ILE A 312 -8.96 -16.92 -2.61
C ILE A 312 -8.22 -15.65 -2.19
N LEU A 313 -8.28 -15.30 -0.91
CA LEU A 313 -7.78 -14.03 -0.38
C LEU A 313 -7.12 -14.19 0.99
N GLY A 314 -6.48 -13.12 1.45
CA GLY A 314 -6.18 -12.90 2.87
C GLY A 314 -6.54 -11.45 3.21
N THR A 315 -7.16 -11.19 4.37
CA THR A 315 -7.57 -9.82 4.74
C THR A 315 -6.38 -8.85 4.85
N TRP A 316 -5.19 -9.39 5.07
CA TRP A 316 -3.91 -8.67 5.16
C TRP A 316 -3.29 -8.28 3.80
N CYS A 317 -3.89 -8.70 2.67
CA CYS A 317 -3.37 -8.53 1.31
C CYS A 317 -4.03 -7.34 0.59
N PRO A 318 -3.29 -6.25 0.26
CA PRO A 318 -3.89 -5.07 -0.37
C PRO A 318 -4.45 -5.29 -1.78
N ASN A 319 -3.83 -6.13 -2.62
CA ASN A 319 -4.40 -6.45 -3.94
C ASN A 319 -5.70 -7.25 -3.83
N CYS A 320 -5.82 -8.07 -2.78
CA CYS A 320 -7.07 -8.76 -2.45
C CYS A 320 -8.18 -7.79 -2.06
N ARG A 321 -7.81 -6.68 -1.39
CA ARG A 321 -8.75 -5.59 -1.09
C ARG A 321 -9.27 -4.92 -2.36
N ASP A 322 -8.39 -4.62 -3.32
CA ASP A 322 -8.79 -4.01 -4.58
C ASP A 322 -9.69 -4.96 -5.40
N GLU A 323 -9.38 -6.26 -5.41
CA GLU A 323 -10.25 -7.28 -6.03
C GLU A 323 -11.61 -7.40 -5.33
N THR A 324 -11.64 -7.40 -4.00
CA THR A 324 -12.90 -7.39 -3.23
C THR A 324 -13.73 -6.15 -3.55
N ASN A 325 -13.13 -4.96 -3.57
CA ASN A 325 -13.83 -3.72 -3.96
C ASN A 325 -14.44 -3.86 -5.37
N PHE A 326 -13.65 -4.37 -6.32
CA PHE A 326 -14.12 -4.61 -7.68
C PHE A 326 -15.32 -5.57 -7.71
N LEU A 327 -15.26 -6.71 -7.01
CA LEU A 327 -16.35 -7.68 -6.96
C LEU A 327 -17.60 -7.12 -6.27
N VAL A 328 -17.45 -6.38 -5.18
CA VAL A 328 -18.56 -5.73 -4.46
C VAL A 328 -19.27 -4.72 -5.39
N ASP A 329 -18.52 -3.85 -6.05
CA ASP A 329 -19.06 -2.88 -7.00
C ASP A 329 -19.69 -3.56 -8.23
N TYR A 330 -19.07 -4.64 -8.72
CA TYR A 330 -19.58 -5.42 -9.83
C TYR A 330 -20.93 -6.06 -9.52
N LEU A 331 -21.07 -6.72 -8.37
CA LEU A 331 -22.33 -7.32 -7.92
C LEU A 331 -23.42 -6.27 -7.69
N LYS A 332 -23.05 -5.14 -7.09
CA LYS A 332 -23.98 -4.02 -6.85
C LYS A 332 -24.50 -3.41 -8.15
N SER A 333 -23.68 -3.36 -9.20
CA SER A 333 -24.06 -2.87 -10.53
C SER A 333 -24.78 -3.90 -11.40
N HIS A 334 -24.77 -5.18 -11.01
CA HIS A 334 -25.40 -6.29 -11.73
C HIS A 334 -26.30 -7.15 -10.83
N PRO A 335 -27.34 -6.58 -10.19
CA PRO A 335 -28.15 -7.30 -9.20
C PRO A 335 -28.95 -8.49 -9.77
N ASP A 336 -29.23 -8.48 -11.08
CA ASP A 336 -30.01 -9.53 -11.75
C ASP A 336 -29.13 -10.66 -12.34
N LEU A 337 -27.81 -10.58 -12.18
CA LEU A 337 -26.88 -11.55 -12.76
C LEU A 337 -26.88 -12.83 -11.92
N ASP A 338 -27.12 -13.97 -12.57
CA ASP A 338 -27.12 -15.28 -11.91
C ASP A 338 -25.68 -15.78 -11.66
N ILE A 339 -25.02 -15.17 -10.68
CA ILE A 339 -23.67 -15.51 -10.26
C ILE A 339 -23.59 -15.51 -8.73
N LYS A 340 -22.97 -16.54 -8.15
CA LYS A 340 -22.66 -16.57 -6.72
C LYS A 340 -21.20 -16.28 -6.48
N VAL A 341 -20.89 -15.61 -5.38
CA VAL A 341 -19.51 -15.38 -4.94
C VAL A 341 -19.32 -16.02 -3.58
N ILE A 342 -18.15 -16.61 -3.36
CA ILE A 342 -17.73 -17.17 -2.08
C ILE A 342 -16.23 -16.94 -1.92
N ALA A 343 -15.82 -16.44 -0.75
CA ALA A 343 -14.42 -16.16 -0.49
C ALA A 343 -13.80 -17.18 0.47
N LEU A 344 -12.55 -17.55 0.21
CA LEU A 344 -11.71 -18.43 1.01
C LEU A 344 -10.54 -17.61 1.55
N ALA A 345 -10.67 -17.20 2.81
CA ALA A 345 -9.68 -16.43 3.53
C ALA A 345 -8.61 -17.33 4.14
N PHE A 346 -7.35 -17.09 3.77
CA PHE A 346 -6.17 -17.65 4.41
C PHE A 346 -5.47 -16.57 5.24
N GLU A 347 -5.59 -16.69 6.55
CA GLU A 347 -5.28 -15.59 7.48
C GLU A 347 -3.94 -15.75 8.20
N SER A 348 -3.39 -14.63 8.66
CA SER A 348 -2.04 -14.57 9.20
C SER A 348 -1.92 -14.94 10.68
N TYR A 349 -3.02 -15.06 11.43
CA TYR A 349 -2.94 -15.50 12.82
C TYR A 349 -3.02 -17.02 12.92
N SER A 350 -2.42 -17.56 13.97
CA SER A 350 -2.56 -18.97 14.38
C SER A 350 -3.84 -19.22 15.19
N ASP A 351 -4.55 -18.17 15.59
CA ASP A 351 -5.78 -18.25 16.39
C ASP A 351 -7.01 -18.01 15.51
N ASP A 352 -7.83 -19.05 15.35
CA ASP A 352 -9.04 -19.01 14.52
C ASP A 352 -10.08 -18.00 15.01
N THR A 353 -10.21 -17.79 16.33
CA THR A 353 -11.15 -16.82 16.88
C THR A 353 -10.73 -15.41 16.49
N LYS A 354 -9.42 -15.14 16.53
CA LYS A 354 -8.87 -13.86 16.09
C LYS A 354 -9.05 -13.68 14.57
N ASN A 355 -8.77 -14.71 13.78
CA ASN A 355 -8.98 -14.68 12.33
C ASN A 355 -10.45 -14.42 11.97
N GLN A 356 -11.40 -15.11 12.62
CA GLN A 356 -12.84 -14.90 12.43
C GLN A 356 -13.27 -13.47 12.77
N ALA A 357 -12.75 -12.89 13.85
CA ALA A 357 -13.04 -11.50 14.22
C ALA A 357 -12.54 -10.51 13.17
N ILE A 358 -11.37 -10.76 12.57
CA ILE A 358 -10.81 -9.91 11.50
C ILE A 358 -11.57 -10.08 10.20
N ILE A 359 -11.93 -11.31 9.81
CA ILE A 359 -12.79 -11.57 8.65
C ILE A 359 -14.13 -10.85 8.82
N LYS A 360 -14.75 -10.92 10.00
CA LYS A 360 -15.99 -10.20 10.28
C LYS A 360 -15.84 -8.69 10.08
N LYS A 361 -14.77 -8.11 10.64
CA LYS A 361 -14.45 -6.68 10.48
C LYS A 361 -14.22 -6.32 9.01
N TYR A 362 -13.54 -7.19 8.25
CA TYR A 362 -13.31 -7.04 6.82
C TYR A 362 -14.62 -7.03 6.03
N ILE A 363 -15.52 -7.99 6.27
CA ILE A 363 -16.86 -8.03 5.68
C ILE A 363 -17.63 -6.73 5.94
N GLU A 364 -17.64 -6.25 7.19
CA GLU A 364 -18.34 -5.04 7.60
C GLU A 364 -17.78 -3.78 6.93
N LYS A 365 -16.45 -3.61 6.95
CA LYS A 365 -15.76 -2.43 6.40
C LYS A 365 -15.84 -2.36 4.88
N MET A 366 -15.70 -3.51 4.22
CA MET A 366 -15.71 -3.63 2.76
C MET A 366 -17.12 -3.83 2.19
N GLN A 367 -18.14 -3.91 3.05
CA GLN A 367 -19.55 -4.09 2.67
C GLN A 367 -19.78 -5.34 1.79
N ILE A 368 -19.13 -6.45 2.14
CA ILE A 368 -19.11 -7.67 1.32
C ILE A 368 -20.49 -8.35 1.37
N PRO A 369 -21.18 -8.54 0.24
CA PRO A 369 -22.54 -9.10 0.21
C PRO A 369 -22.56 -10.64 0.11
N TYR A 370 -21.40 -11.30 0.24
CA TYR A 370 -21.21 -12.74 0.04
C TYR A 370 -20.41 -13.36 1.19
N PRO A 371 -20.51 -14.69 1.40
CA PRO A 371 -19.81 -15.34 2.50
C PRO A 371 -18.29 -15.34 2.31
N VAL A 372 -17.59 -15.07 3.40
CA VAL A 372 -16.13 -15.19 3.52
C VAL A 372 -15.82 -16.24 4.57
N LEU A 373 -15.13 -17.30 4.15
CA LEU A 373 -14.83 -18.47 4.97
C LEU A 373 -13.38 -18.46 5.43
N LEU A 374 -13.13 -18.84 6.68
CA LEU A 374 -11.78 -19.10 7.18
C LEU A 374 -11.32 -20.47 6.66
N ALA A 375 -10.56 -20.47 5.56
CA ALA A 375 -10.08 -21.68 4.89
C ALA A 375 -8.82 -22.27 5.52
N GLY A 376 -7.99 -21.43 6.15
CA GLY A 376 -6.78 -21.86 6.85
C GLY A 376 -5.82 -20.71 7.18
N HIS A 377 -4.60 -21.06 7.54
CA HIS A 377 -3.51 -20.11 7.73
C HIS A 377 -2.83 -19.74 6.41
N TYR A 378 -2.24 -18.54 6.34
CA TYR A 378 -1.37 -18.12 5.23
C TYR A 378 -0.06 -18.94 5.22
N ASP A 379 -0.13 -20.14 4.67
CA ASP A 379 0.99 -21.03 4.41
C ASP A 379 0.75 -21.81 3.11
N TYR A 380 1.71 -21.79 2.18
CA TYR A 380 1.57 -22.46 0.89
C TYR A 380 1.39 -23.98 0.99
N GLY A 381 1.96 -24.60 2.04
CA GLY A 381 1.77 -26.02 2.32
C GLY A 381 0.35 -26.32 2.79
N GLU A 382 -0.19 -25.51 3.70
CA GLU A 382 -1.57 -25.63 4.17
C GLU A 382 -2.57 -25.38 3.04
N ILE A 383 -2.37 -24.34 2.23
CA ILE A 383 -3.23 -24.05 1.07
C ILE A 383 -3.28 -25.26 0.13
N ALA A 384 -2.13 -25.87 -0.18
CA ALA A 384 -2.06 -27.06 -1.02
C ALA A 384 -2.78 -28.28 -0.40
N GLN A 385 -2.80 -28.40 0.94
CA GLN A 385 -3.54 -29.47 1.62
C GLN A 385 -5.06 -29.21 1.63
N LYS A 386 -5.47 -27.95 1.81
CA LYS A 386 -6.88 -27.53 1.89
C LYS A 386 -7.53 -27.47 0.51
N LEU A 387 -6.76 -27.14 -0.52
CA LEU A 387 -7.17 -27.02 -1.91
C LEU A 387 -6.29 -27.94 -2.81
N PRO A 388 -6.35 -29.26 -2.61
CA PRO A 388 -5.46 -30.21 -3.30
C PRO A 388 -5.72 -30.32 -4.81
N MET A 389 -6.85 -29.80 -5.28
CA MET A 389 -7.17 -29.70 -6.70
C MET A 389 -6.34 -28.64 -7.43
N LEU A 390 -5.79 -27.64 -6.72
CA LEU A 390 -4.97 -26.59 -7.33
C LEU A 390 -3.51 -27.05 -7.47
N LYS A 391 -3.01 -26.98 -8.71
CA LYS A 391 -1.60 -27.14 -9.02
C LYS A 391 -0.92 -25.79 -8.93
N LYS A 392 0.11 -25.70 -8.08
CA LYS A 392 0.95 -24.50 -7.93
C LYS A 392 0.11 -23.24 -7.64
N PHE A 393 -0.61 -23.23 -6.52
CA PHE A 393 -1.10 -21.94 -6.01
C PHE A 393 0.11 -21.05 -5.69
N VAL A 394 0.23 -19.91 -6.37
CA VAL A 394 1.42 -19.04 -6.26
C VAL A 394 1.13 -17.66 -5.69
N ALA A 395 -0.13 -17.23 -5.62
CA ALA A 395 -0.44 -15.84 -5.33
C ALA A 395 -1.82 -15.61 -4.75
N PHE A 396 -1.88 -14.61 -3.86
CA PHE A 396 -3.11 -13.94 -3.48
C PHE A 396 -3.21 -12.58 -4.21
N PRO A 397 -4.41 -12.17 -4.66
CA PRO A 397 -5.61 -13.00 -4.71
C PRO A 397 -5.58 -14.03 -5.86
N THR A 398 -6.55 -14.94 -5.89
CA THR A 398 -6.84 -15.79 -7.05
C THR A 398 -8.36 -15.98 -7.16
N MET A 399 -8.95 -15.75 -8.33
CA MET A 399 -10.35 -16.10 -8.61
C MET A 399 -10.45 -17.41 -9.36
N ILE A 400 -11.40 -18.26 -8.97
CA ILE A 400 -11.77 -19.46 -9.70
C ILE A 400 -13.22 -19.30 -10.17
N MET A 401 -13.43 -19.26 -11.47
CA MET A 401 -14.75 -19.15 -12.07
C MET A 401 -15.27 -20.54 -12.45
N LEU A 402 -16.45 -20.87 -11.93
CA LEU A 402 -17.10 -22.16 -12.06
C LEU A 402 -18.41 -22.05 -12.83
N ASP A 403 -18.76 -23.10 -13.56
CA ASP A 403 -20.13 -23.28 -14.07
C ASP A 403 -21.08 -23.78 -12.96
N LYS A 404 -22.35 -23.99 -13.34
CA LYS A 404 -23.40 -24.49 -12.45
C LYS A 404 -23.14 -25.89 -11.86
N ASP A 405 -22.31 -26.69 -12.53
CA ASP A 405 -21.93 -28.06 -12.16
C ASP A 405 -20.59 -28.09 -11.42
N ASN A 406 -20.09 -26.93 -10.96
CA ASN A 406 -18.81 -26.74 -10.27
C ASN A 406 -17.57 -27.07 -11.11
N ARG A 407 -17.69 -27.16 -12.43
CA ARG A 407 -16.51 -27.33 -13.31
C ARG A 407 -15.75 -26.02 -13.39
N VAL A 408 -14.42 -26.10 -13.32
CA VAL A 408 -13.56 -24.93 -13.44
C VAL A 408 -13.50 -24.49 -14.90
N ILE A 409 -14.02 -23.29 -15.17
CA ILE A 409 -14.00 -22.67 -16.49
C ILE A 409 -12.76 -21.80 -16.66
N ARG A 410 -12.37 -21.10 -15.59
CA ARG A 410 -11.23 -20.18 -15.59
C ARG A 410 -10.65 -20.07 -14.18
N ILE A 411 -9.33 -19.96 -14.09
CA ILE A 411 -8.63 -19.54 -12.86
C ILE A 411 -7.88 -18.26 -13.24
N HIS A 412 -8.02 -17.19 -12.48
CA HIS A 412 -7.34 -15.91 -12.69
C HIS A 412 -6.45 -15.63 -11.50
N THR A 413 -5.13 -15.56 -11.71
CA THR A 413 -4.14 -15.43 -10.63
C THR A 413 -3.67 -13.98 -10.49
N GLY A 414 -3.68 -13.46 -9.26
CA GLY A 414 -3.30 -12.09 -8.95
C GLY A 414 -4.39 -11.07 -9.32
N PHE A 415 -4.16 -9.81 -8.94
CA PHE A 415 -5.03 -8.71 -9.32
C PHE A 415 -4.21 -7.41 -9.41
N SER A 416 -4.20 -6.82 -10.60
CA SER A 416 -3.63 -5.49 -10.82
C SER A 416 -4.73 -4.45 -10.69
N GLY A 417 -4.63 -3.61 -9.66
CA GLY A 417 -5.66 -2.67 -9.26
C GLY A 417 -5.71 -1.40 -10.12
N PRO A 418 -6.54 -0.41 -9.71
CA PRO A 418 -6.78 0.83 -10.46
C PRO A 418 -5.54 1.71 -10.68
N ALA A 419 -4.45 1.46 -9.95
CA ALA A 419 -3.16 2.12 -10.16
C ALA A 419 -2.50 1.76 -11.51
N THR A 420 -3.02 0.73 -12.20
CA THR A 420 -2.47 0.24 -13.47
C THR A 420 -3.31 0.69 -14.66
N PRO A 421 -2.69 0.97 -15.83
CA PRO A 421 -3.44 1.29 -17.04
C PRO A 421 -4.27 0.10 -17.56
N ASP A 422 -3.89 -1.13 -17.19
CA ASP A 422 -4.49 -2.38 -17.69
C ASP A 422 -5.81 -2.71 -16.97
N TYR A 423 -6.10 -2.07 -15.82
CA TYR A 423 -7.30 -2.29 -15.01
C TYR A 423 -8.62 -2.15 -15.77
N LYS A 424 -8.75 -1.11 -16.61
CA LYS A 424 -9.99 -0.87 -17.39
C LYS A 424 -10.26 -1.98 -18.41
N ALA A 425 -9.20 -2.48 -19.06
CA ALA A 425 -9.30 -3.57 -20.00
C ALA A 425 -9.69 -4.87 -19.28
N PHE A 426 -9.08 -5.15 -18.12
CA PHE A 426 -9.48 -6.25 -17.26
C PHE A 426 -10.98 -6.18 -16.89
N ALA A 427 -11.46 -5.05 -16.37
CA ALA A 427 -12.86 -4.89 -15.96
C ALA A 427 -13.85 -5.15 -17.11
N THR A 428 -13.52 -4.66 -18.32
CA THR A 428 -14.33 -4.88 -19.53
C THR A 428 -14.36 -6.36 -19.93
N ASN A 429 -13.21 -7.02 -19.94
CA ASN A 429 -13.11 -8.43 -20.31
C ASN A 429 -13.77 -9.34 -19.27
N PHE A 430 -13.65 -8.99 -17.98
CA PHE A 430 -14.31 -9.67 -16.88
C PHE A 430 -15.83 -9.60 -17.01
N ASP A 431 -16.40 -8.40 -17.24
CA ASP A 431 -17.83 -8.20 -17.43
C ASP A 431 -18.40 -9.07 -18.56
N HIS A 432 -17.74 -9.04 -19.73
CA HIS A 432 -18.13 -9.87 -20.86
C HIS A 432 -18.11 -11.36 -20.51
N PHE A 433 -17.03 -11.83 -19.88
CA PHE A 433 -16.88 -13.24 -19.52
C PHE A 433 -17.94 -13.69 -18.50
N ILE A 434 -18.16 -12.94 -17.42
CA ILE A 434 -19.11 -13.34 -16.37
C ILE A 434 -20.56 -13.29 -16.89
N LYS A 435 -20.90 -12.36 -17.79
CA LYS A 435 -22.23 -12.33 -18.44
C LYS A 435 -22.48 -13.55 -19.31
N GLU A 436 -21.47 -14.09 -19.99
CA GLU A 436 -21.60 -15.32 -20.74
C GLU A 436 -21.66 -16.54 -19.82
N LEU A 437 -20.83 -16.58 -18.77
CA LEU A 437 -20.85 -17.63 -17.77
C LEU A 437 -22.19 -17.73 -17.03
N ALA A 438 -22.82 -16.60 -16.73
CA ALA A 438 -24.14 -16.57 -16.07
C ALA A 438 -25.28 -17.11 -16.95
N LYS A 439 -25.06 -17.30 -18.27
CA LYS A 439 -26.07 -17.85 -19.20
C LYS A 439 -25.93 -19.36 -19.42
N SER A 440 -24.79 -19.96 -19.06
CA SER A 440 -24.48 -21.38 -19.28
C SER A 440 -24.96 -22.25 -18.13
#